data_AF-A0A5E5Q9W8-F1
#
_entry.id   AF-A0A5E5Q9W8-F1
#
_cell.length_a   1.000
_cell.length_b   1.000
_cell.length_c   1.000
_cell.angle_alpha   90.00
_cell.angle_beta   90.00
_cell.angle_gamma   90.00
#
_symmetry.space_group_name_H-M   'P 1'
#
loop_
_entity.id
_entity.type
_entity.pdbx_description
1 polymer ?
#
loop_
_entity_poly.entity_id
_entity_poly.type
_entity_poly.pdbx_seq_one_letter_code
_entity_poly.pdbx_strand_id
1 'polypeptide(L)'
;WVRHYKDEGIDGLKEKQRSGRPSKARNQNHTKLLQSILAMQNDKNGGRVRLKDIQNMLAKDFNIHYQNINGVHYLLTKLGLS
;
A
#
# COMPACT_ATOMS: atom_id res chain seq x y z
N TRP A 1 10.12 -18.69 -21.51
CA TRP A 1 9.62 -18.04 -22.72
C TRP A 1 8.77 -18.99 -23.57
N VAL A 2 9.21 -20.23 -23.88
CA VAL A 2 8.42 -21.20 -24.70
C VAL A 2 7.00 -21.43 -24.17
N ARG A 3 6.83 -21.67 -22.86
CA ARG A 3 5.51 -21.84 -22.24
C ARG A 3 4.62 -20.60 -22.41
N HIS A 4 5.15 -19.41 -22.11
CA HIS A 4 4.41 -18.16 -22.27
C HIS A 4 4.06 -17.86 -23.74
N TYR A 5 4.91 -18.23 -24.70
CA TYR A 5 4.59 -18.11 -26.12
C TYR A 5 3.48 -19.07 -26.56
N LYS A 6 3.47 -20.30 -26.04
CA LYS A 6 2.38 -21.26 -26.32
C LYS A 6 1.05 -20.81 -25.72
N ASP A 7 1.07 -20.20 -24.53
CA ASP A 7 -0.14 -19.82 -23.80
C ASP A 7 -0.69 -18.45 -24.24
N GLU A 8 0.18 -17.49 -24.56
CA GLU A 8 -0.18 -16.06 -24.77
C GLU A 8 0.38 -15.48 -26.10
N GLY A 9 1.00 -16.32 -26.95
CA GLY A 9 1.54 -15.88 -28.25
C GLY A 9 2.70 -14.88 -28.11
N ILE A 10 2.77 -13.94 -29.05
CA ILE A 10 3.81 -12.90 -29.06
C ILE A 10 3.70 -11.94 -27.86
N ASP A 11 2.50 -11.78 -27.29
CA ASP A 11 2.28 -10.97 -26.08
C ASP A 11 2.92 -11.62 -24.84
N GLY A 12 2.97 -12.95 -24.77
CA GLY A 12 3.66 -13.68 -23.71
C GLY A 12 5.18 -13.50 -23.69
N LEU A 13 5.74 -12.92 -24.75
CA LEU A 13 7.16 -12.57 -24.84
C LEU A 13 7.43 -11.12 -24.39
N LYS A 14 6.39 -10.29 -24.21
CA LYS A 14 6.55 -8.92 -23.69
C LYS A 14 6.96 -8.99 -22.21
N GLU A 15 7.89 -8.13 -21.82
CA GLU A 15 8.29 -7.99 -20.41
C GLU A 15 7.08 -7.53 -19.59
N LYS A 16 6.54 -8.41 -18.75
CA LYS A 16 5.49 -8.07 -17.79
C LYS A 16 6.11 -7.29 -16.64
N GLN A 17 5.30 -6.46 -15.97
CA GLN A 17 5.74 -5.85 -14.70
C GLN A 17 6.19 -6.96 -13.75
N ARG A 18 7.47 -6.94 -13.38
CA ARG A 18 8.00 -7.88 -12.40
C ARG A 18 7.34 -7.61 -11.06
N SER A 19 6.84 -8.65 -10.40
CA SER A 19 6.32 -8.48 -9.05
C SER A 19 7.49 -8.19 -8.12
N GLY A 20 7.58 -6.94 -7.64
CA GLY A 20 8.49 -6.59 -6.57
C GLY A 20 8.08 -7.23 -5.23
N ARG A 21 8.79 -6.85 -4.15
CA ARG A 21 8.42 -7.29 -2.80
C ARG A 21 6.97 -6.88 -2.51
N PRO A 22 6.11 -7.81 -2.04
CA PRO A 22 4.73 -7.48 -1.68
C PRO A 22 4.69 -6.43 -0.57
N SER A 23 3.69 -5.55 -0.62
CA SER A 23 3.46 -4.54 0.42
C SER A 23 3.29 -5.18 1.79
N LYS A 24 3.81 -4.54 2.84
CA LYS A 24 3.61 -4.99 4.24
C LYS A 24 2.12 -5.01 4.63
N ALA A 25 1.29 -4.18 4.00
CA ALA A 25 -0.15 -4.16 4.19
C ALA A 25 -0.93 -5.10 3.24
N ARG A 26 -0.25 -6.01 2.51
CA ARG A 26 -0.90 -6.91 1.54
C ARG A 26 -1.97 -7.81 2.16
N ASN A 27 -1.72 -8.34 3.36
CA ASN A 27 -2.62 -9.26 4.04
C ASN A 27 -3.64 -8.55 4.94
N GLN A 28 -3.62 -7.21 4.97
CA GLN A 28 -4.53 -6.44 5.79
C GLN A 28 -5.83 -6.18 5.04
N ASN A 29 -6.91 -6.02 5.80
CA ASN A 29 -8.18 -5.61 5.24
C ASN A 29 -8.08 -4.14 4.79
N HIS A 30 -7.96 -3.91 3.47
CA HIS A 30 -7.74 -2.58 2.89
C HIS A 30 -8.88 -1.61 3.21
N THR A 31 -10.12 -2.08 3.31
CA THR A 31 -11.26 -1.23 3.66
C THR A 31 -11.17 -0.74 5.10
N LYS A 32 -10.82 -1.62 6.04
CA LYS A 32 -10.61 -1.26 7.45
C LYS A 32 -9.48 -0.24 7.59
N LEU A 33 -8.37 -0.47 6.90
CA LEU A 33 -7.21 0.43 6.92
C LEU A 33 -7.56 1.82 6.38
N LEU A 34 -8.31 1.88 5.27
CA LEU A 34 -8.77 3.13 4.67
C LEU A 34 -9.72 3.89 5.61
N GLN A 35 -10.71 3.21 6.19
CA GLN A 35 -11.62 3.80 7.17
C GLN A 35 -10.88 4.36 8.40
N SER A 36 -9.84 3.66 8.86
CA SER A 36 -9.05 4.08 10.03
C SER A 36 -8.29 5.37 9.73
N ILE A 37 -7.71 5.49 8.53
CA ILE A 37 -7.00 6.69 8.09
C ILE A 37 -7.98 7.87 7.94
N LEU A 38 -9.15 7.65 7.36
CA LEU A 38 -10.19 8.69 7.24
C LEU A 38 -10.71 9.15 8.61
N ALA A 39 -10.93 8.20 9.54
CA ALA A 39 -11.34 8.54 10.91
C ALA A 39 -10.27 9.42 11.59
N MET A 40 -8.99 9.07 11.45
CA MET A 40 -7.89 9.88 11.97
C MET A 40 -7.85 11.29 11.35
N GLN A 41 -8.15 11.42 10.06
CA GLN A 41 -8.23 12.72 9.39
C GLN A 41 -9.37 13.58 9.94
N ASN A 42 -10.52 12.97 10.25
CA ASN A 42 -11.68 13.66 10.80
C ASN A 42 -11.51 14.03 12.29
N ASP A 43 -10.88 13.17 13.10
CA ASP A 43 -10.69 13.40 14.54
C ASP A 43 -9.74 14.57 14.84
N LYS A 44 -8.78 14.85 13.95
CA LYS A 44 -7.96 16.06 14.05
C LYS A 44 -8.78 17.25 13.58
N ASN A 45 -9.59 17.83 14.47
CA ASN A 45 -10.30 19.11 14.36
C ASN A 45 -9.49 20.22 13.60
N GLY A 46 -9.45 20.17 12.26
CA GLY A 46 -8.67 21.07 11.40
C GLY A 46 -7.15 20.86 11.36
N GLY A 47 -6.60 19.82 12.00
CA GLY A 47 -5.15 19.57 12.05
C GLY A 47 -4.66 18.62 10.96
N ARG A 48 -3.60 18.98 10.21
CA ARG A 48 -3.02 18.10 9.17
C ARG A 48 -2.49 16.80 9.77
N VAL A 49 -3.03 15.66 9.34
CA VAL A 49 -2.46 14.33 9.63
C VAL A 49 -1.10 14.22 8.95
N ARG A 50 -0.05 13.94 9.72
CA ARG A 50 1.30 13.74 9.19
C ARG A 50 1.49 12.27 8.86
N LEU A 51 2.34 11.97 7.88
CA LEU A 51 2.74 10.59 7.56
C LEU A 51 3.27 9.81 8.77
N LYS A 52 3.88 10.52 9.73
CA LYS A 52 4.39 9.94 10.98
C LYS A 52 3.28 9.51 11.95
N ASP A 53 2.14 10.21 11.94
CA ASP A 53 0.96 9.82 12.72
C ASP A 53 0.37 8.52 12.16
N ILE A 54 0.27 8.42 10.84
CA ILE A 54 -0.19 7.22 10.12
C ILE A 54 0.77 6.05 10.37
N GLN A 55 2.09 6.30 10.36
CA GLN A 55 3.09 5.28 10.69
C GLN A 55 2.87 4.70 12.10
N ASN A 56 2.60 5.56 13.08
CA ASN A 56 2.36 5.14 14.46
C ASN A 56 1.05 4.35 14.61
N MET A 57 -0.02 4.77 13.94
CA MET A 57 -1.29 4.03 13.91
C MET A 57 -1.14 2.67 13.24
N LEU A 58 -0.41 2.59 12.11
CA LEU A 58 -0.14 1.32 11.44
C LEU A 58 0.62 0.34 12.35
N ALA A 59 1.57 0.84 13.16
CA ALA A 59 2.28 0.03 14.14
C ALA A 59 1.37 -0.43 15.30
N LYS A 60 0.54 0.48 15.84
CA LYS A 60 -0.34 0.19 16.99
C LYS A 60 -1.52 -0.73 16.63
N ASP A 61 -2.25 -0.40 15.58
CA ASP A 61 -3.57 -1.00 15.31
C ASP A 61 -3.47 -2.20 14.37
N PHE A 62 -2.44 -2.22 13.51
CA PHE A 62 -2.27 -3.24 12.48
C PHE A 62 -0.96 -4.05 12.63
N ASN A 63 -0.13 -3.73 13.64
CA ASN A 63 1.18 -4.35 13.86
C ASN A 63 2.12 -4.23 12.64
N ILE A 64 1.91 -3.21 11.79
CA ILE A 64 2.71 -2.99 10.58
C ILE A 64 3.80 -1.98 10.87
N HIS A 65 5.03 -2.48 10.88
CA HIS A 65 6.20 -1.65 11.14
C HIS A 65 6.86 -1.22 9.83
N TYR A 66 6.65 0.03 9.45
CA TYR A 66 7.43 0.69 8.40
C TYR A 66 8.69 1.30 9.01
N GLN A 67 9.86 1.01 8.43
CA GLN A 67 11.14 1.60 8.87
C GLN A 67 11.31 3.03 8.37
N ASN A 68 10.71 3.36 7.22
CA ASN A 68 10.83 4.67 6.58
C ASN A 68 9.43 5.21 6.24
N ILE A 69 9.27 6.52 6.38
CA ILE A 69 8.09 7.31 6.00
C ILE A 69 7.76 7.10 4.51
N ASN A 70 8.75 6.92 3.64
CA ASN A 70 8.53 6.65 2.22
C ASN A 70 7.70 5.38 1.98
N GLY A 71 7.82 4.37 2.85
CA GLY A 71 6.99 3.17 2.78
C GLY A 71 5.52 3.42 3.10
N VAL A 72 5.26 4.38 4.00
CA VAL A 72 3.90 4.85 4.34
C VAL A 72 3.35 5.70 3.20
N HIS A 73 4.15 6.60 2.63
CA HIS A 73 3.75 7.39 1.46
C HIS A 73 3.35 6.48 0.28
N TYR A 74 4.20 5.50 -0.05
CA TYR A 74 3.89 4.53 -1.11
C TYR A 74 2.61 3.74 -0.84
N LEU A 75 2.34 3.38 0.43
CA LEU A 75 1.09 2.74 0.81
C LEU A 75 -0.12 3.67 0.52
N LEU A 76 -0.03 4.95 0.91
CA LEU A 76 -1.11 5.91 0.67
C LEU A 76 -1.35 6.18 -0.82
N THR A 77 -0.29 6.33 -1.61
CA THR A 77 -0.41 6.47 -3.07
C THR A 77 -1.12 5.26 -3.67
N LYS A 78 -0.79 4.04 -3.21
CA LYS A 78 -1.45 2.81 -3.67
C LYS A 78 -2.92 2.72 -3.26
N LEU A 79 -3.29 3.36 -2.15
CA LEU A 79 -4.67 3.47 -1.68
C LEU A 79 -5.44 4.64 -2.32
N GLY A 80 -4.79 5.47 -3.15
CA GLY A 80 -5.41 6.64 -3.78
C GLY A 80 -5.65 7.82 -2.84
N LEU A 81 -4.89 7.92 -1.74
CA LEU A 81 -5.09 8.91 -0.66
C LEU A 81 -3.99 9.99 -0.62
N SER A 82 -3.07 10.00 -1.59
CA SER A 82 -1.90 10.89 -1.64
C SER A 82 -2.08 12.01 -2.65
#